data_AF-A0A7C1CMJ6-F1
#
_entry.id   AF-A0A7C1CMJ6-F1
#
_cell.length_a   1.000
_cell.length_b   1.000
_cell.length_c   1.000
_cell.angle_alpha   90.00
_cell.angle_beta   90.00
_cell.angle_gamma   90.00
#
_symmetry.space_group_name_H-M   'P 1'
#
loop_
_entity.id
_entity.type
_entity.pdbx_description
1 polymer ?
#
loop_
_entity_poly.entity_id
_entity_poly.type
_entity_poly.pdbx_seq_one_letter_code
_entity_poly.pdbx_strand_id
1 'polypeptide(L)'
;MVSRISLGVAVSVCIACVCGNVWGQDCIYKDEWGEPIMHTGGAAVADGIGLLDPEGNFGIPSNYDLWDVNEDGIPDRDQFELLTEILCMTGVNEHPTINFEEIRTTFEDNLTLYSNMINRLKEAEADMIAGAPALRQVGIDLGLAATAAGLIDPGPPITSDLLPPEVFGGELPDEWEGKTWEDLRYTLRETGDGINYLYNNNLIGSPTAPIWVLLDNTATAYIMAALMGLDANFTASLFSSSYFELLAQFLTLQQLDWSYIASVLTSHGLTLAVIADAEYAIDEIGLDTTVLPPQDALAITSNGEDALHGDVLWGESTLSELFNNNGGDVGSVWDEILTQLPDLPVGGFAALFVCATLCIVGGAARMRRRRQ
;
A
#
# COMPACT_ATOMS: atom_id res chain seq x y z
N MET A 1 36.10 34.76 28.44
CA MET A 1 37.29 34.22 29.13
C MET A 1 36.98 32.80 29.59
N VAL A 2 37.66 31.83 28.97
CA VAL A 2 38.02 30.45 29.40
C VAL A 2 37.47 29.97 30.75
N SER A 3 36.78 28.82 30.79
CA SER A 3 37.34 27.55 31.30
C SER A 3 36.28 26.46 31.53
N ARG A 4 36.69 25.23 31.21
CA ARG A 4 36.05 23.92 31.34
C ARG A 4 35.93 23.44 32.80
N ILE A 5 35.36 22.22 32.94
CA ILE A 5 35.50 21.19 34.02
C ILE A 5 34.27 21.16 34.96
N SER A 6 33.63 20.05 35.35
CA SER A 6 33.55 18.64 34.96
C SER A 6 32.63 17.95 35.99
N LEU A 7 32.09 16.77 35.68
CA LEU A 7 31.84 15.66 36.59
C LEU A 7 30.97 15.88 37.87
N GLY A 8 29.80 15.23 37.85
CA GLY A 8 29.52 14.17 38.82
C GLY A 8 28.63 14.52 40.02
N VAL A 9 27.40 14.02 40.01
CA VAL A 9 26.96 13.02 41.00
C VAL A 9 26.13 11.96 40.26
N ALA A 10 26.74 10.79 40.10
CA ALA A 10 26.08 9.53 39.85
C ALA A 10 26.21 8.67 41.12
N VAL A 11 25.40 7.61 41.17
CA VAL A 11 25.59 6.35 41.90
C VAL A 11 25.00 6.25 43.32
N SER A 12 23.83 5.59 43.42
CA SER A 12 23.67 4.24 44.03
C SER A 12 22.21 3.96 44.42
N VAL A 13 21.60 2.77 44.42
CA VAL A 13 21.80 1.41 43.84
C VAL A 13 20.66 0.56 44.44
N CYS A 14 20.05 -0.31 43.64
CA CYS A 14 19.55 -1.68 43.93
C CYS A 14 18.60 -2.04 42.77
N ILE A 15 18.98 -2.72 41.69
CA ILE A 15 19.49 -4.11 41.59
C ILE A 15 18.72 -5.06 42.52
N ALA A 16 17.59 -5.58 42.03
CA ALA A 16 17.23 -7.01 42.08
C ALA A 16 15.81 -7.24 41.53
N CYS A 17 15.70 -7.43 40.21
CA CYS A 17 14.84 -8.43 39.55
C CYS A 17 15.20 -8.44 38.07
N VAL A 18 16.43 -8.88 37.78
CA VAL A 18 16.84 -9.28 36.43
C VAL A 18 16.87 -10.80 36.42
N CYS A 19 15.81 -11.37 35.85
CA CYS A 19 15.86 -12.53 34.98
C CYS A 19 15.07 -12.05 33.75
N GLY A 20 15.70 -11.36 32.80
CA GLY A 20 16.40 -12.03 31.71
C GLY A 20 15.33 -12.64 30.82
N ASN A 21 14.71 -11.86 29.93
CA ASN A 21 15.30 -11.70 28.62
C ASN A 21 15.29 -10.25 28.10
N VAL A 22 16.46 -9.80 27.66
CA VAL A 22 16.56 -8.69 26.71
C VAL A 22 16.27 -9.31 25.33
N TRP A 23 15.01 -9.31 24.90
CA TRP A 23 14.64 -9.39 23.49
C TRP A 23 14.29 -7.95 23.09
N GLY A 24 15.29 -7.11 22.86
CA GLY A 24 15.07 -6.09 21.84
C GLY A 24 15.00 -6.90 20.55
N GLN A 25 13.80 -7.05 20.00
CA GLN A 25 13.62 -7.75 18.74
C GLN A 25 14.39 -6.97 17.66
N ASP A 26 15.40 -7.58 17.05
CA ASP A 26 16.00 -7.05 15.83
C ASP A 26 15.07 -7.39 14.63
N CYS A 27 13.78 -7.06 14.73
CA CYS A 27 12.82 -7.20 13.63
C CYS A 27 12.34 -5.82 13.18
N ILE A 28 12.53 -5.51 11.89
CA ILE A 28 12.22 -4.20 11.32
C ILE A 28 10.71 -3.91 11.22
N TYR A 29 9.85 -4.93 11.34
CA TYR A 29 8.39 -4.80 11.25
C TYR A 29 7.71 -4.56 12.60
N LYS A 30 8.50 -4.54 13.70
CA LYS A 30 8.02 -4.28 15.06
C LYS A 30 8.66 -3.03 15.64
N ASP A 31 7.92 -2.33 16.50
CA ASP A 31 8.37 -1.12 17.14
C ASP A 31 9.28 -1.41 18.36
N GLU A 32 9.66 -0.36 19.10
CA GLU A 32 10.53 -0.49 20.28
C GLU A 32 9.89 -1.25 21.46
N TRP A 33 8.57 -1.46 21.42
CA TRP A 33 7.79 -2.20 22.41
C TRP A 33 7.50 -3.64 21.95
N GLY A 34 7.83 -3.99 20.70
CA GLY A 34 7.56 -5.29 20.10
C GLY A 34 6.18 -5.38 19.43
N GLU A 35 5.51 -4.24 19.24
CA GLU A 35 4.20 -4.17 18.59
C GLU A 35 4.35 -4.07 17.06
N PRO A 36 3.44 -4.64 16.27
CA PRO A 36 3.47 -4.49 14.81
C PRO A 36 3.42 -3.01 14.37
N ILE A 37 4.39 -2.60 13.56
CA ILE A 37 4.39 -1.25 12.97
C ILE A 37 3.15 -1.06 12.05
N MET A 38 2.66 -2.14 11.46
CA MET A 38 1.44 -2.14 10.63
C MET A 38 0.21 -1.64 11.39
N HIS A 39 0.10 -1.82 12.72
CA HIS A 39 -1.03 -1.27 13.48
C HIS A 39 -1.03 0.27 13.47
N THR A 40 0.14 0.88 13.58
CA THR A 40 0.29 2.35 13.47
C THR A 40 -0.05 2.81 12.05
N GLY A 41 0.38 2.04 11.04
CA GLY A 41 0.06 2.29 9.64
C GLY A 41 -1.45 2.23 9.37
N GLY A 42 -2.12 1.18 9.83
CA GLY A 42 -3.56 0.98 9.70
C GLY A 42 -4.36 2.11 10.33
N ALA A 43 -4.00 2.53 11.55
CA ALA A 43 -4.63 3.68 12.20
C ALA A 43 -4.45 4.98 11.38
N ALA A 44 -3.25 5.22 10.82
CA ALA A 44 -2.99 6.39 9.99
C ALA A 44 -3.80 6.38 8.68
N VAL A 45 -3.91 5.22 8.02
CA VAL A 45 -4.73 5.07 6.80
C VAL A 45 -6.21 5.25 7.12
N ALA A 46 -6.71 4.67 8.22
CA ALA A 46 -8.09 4.83 8.66
C ALA A 46 -8.45 6.30 8.97
N ASP A 47 -7.54 7.02 9.62
CA ASP A 47 -7.67 8.48 9.83
C ASP A 47 -7.67 9.23 8.49
N GLY A 48 -6.81 8.82 7.54
CA GLY A 48 -6.76 9.36 6.18
C GLY A 48 -8.08 9.18 5.41
N ILE A 49 -8.68 7.99 5.50
CA ILE A 49 -10.01 7.70 4.93
C ILE A 49 -11.05 8.65 5.54
N GLY A 50 -11.07 8.81 6.86
CA GLY A 50 -11.99 9.73 7.54
C GLY A 50 -11.82 11.21 7.13
N LEU A 51 -10.62 11.62 6.73
CA LEU A 51 -10.34 12.96 6.23
C LEU A 51 -10.79 13.17 4.78
N LEU A 52 -10.58 12.17 3.91
CA LEU A 52 -10.85 12.26 2.48
C LEU A 52 -12.31 11.93 2.13
N ASP A 53 -12.96 11.11 2.94
CA ASP A 53 -14.33 10.65 2.74
C ASP A 53 -15.10 10.62 4.08
N PRO A 54 -15.41 11.81 4.64
CA PRO A 54 -16.17 11.91 5.88
C PRO A 54 -17.61 11.40 5.75
N GLU A 55 -18.09 11.16 4.52
CA GLU A 55 -19.43 10.65 4.22
C GLU A 55 -19.50 9.13 4.14
N GLY A 56 -18.35 8.44 4.11
CA GLY A 56 -18.25 6.97 4.12
C GLY A 56 -18.63 6.30 2.79
N ASN A 57 -18.43 7.00 1.68
CA ASN A 57 -18.66 6.50 0.33
C ASN A 57 -17.68 5.38 -0.10
N PHE A 58 -16.51 5.27 0.53
CA PHE A 58 -15.53 4.21 0.26
C PHE A 58 -15.93 2.82 0.78
N GLY A 59 -16.91 2.74 1.68
CA GLY A 59 -17.35 1.45 2.25
C GLY A 59 -16.37 0.81 3.25
N ILE A 60 -15.18 1.38 3.44
CA ILE A 60 -14.20 0.95 4.45
C ILE A 60 -14.35 1.87 5.70
N PRO A 61 -14.49 1.31 6.92
CA PRO A 61 -14.61 2.11 8.13
C PRO A 61 -13.39 3.02 8.36
N SER A 62 -13.59 4.23 8.86
CA SER A 62 -12.48 5.10 9.32
C SER A 62 -11.92 4.67 10.68
N ASN A 63 -12.23 3.45 11.15
CA ASN A 63 -11.71 2.87 12.38
C ASN A 63 -11.02 1.55 12.04
N TYR A 64 -9.70 1.53 12.18
CA TYR A 64 -8.86 0.37 11.89
C TYR A 64 -9.24 -0.88 12.70
N ASP A 65 -9.72 -0.73 13.93
CA ASP A 65 -10.14 -1.87 14.77
C ASP A 65 -11.42 -2.56 14.26
N LEU A 66 -12.11 -1.97 13.27
CA LEU A 66 -13.31 -2.52 12.64
C LEU A 66 -13.04 -3.06 11.24
N TRP A 67 -11.78 -3.10 10.81
CA TRP A 67 -11.42 -3.59 9.50
C TRP A 67 -11.47 -5.12 9.45
N ASP A 68 -12.17 -5.58 8.43
CA ASP A 68 -12.33 -6.96 7.97
C ASP A 68 -12.66 -6.80 6.48
N VAL A 69 -11.70 -6.24 5.73
CA VAL A 69 -11.96 -5.75 4.37
C VAL A 69 -12.11 -6.87 3.35
N ASN A 70 -11.60 -8.06 3.69
CA ASN A 70 -11.79 -9.28 2.91
C ASN A 70 -13.03 -10.09 3.36
N GLU A 71 -13.76 -9.63 4.38
CA GLU A 71 -14.99 -10.22 4.92
C GLU A 71 -14.85 -11.70 5.31
N ASP A 72 -13.66 -12.12 5.76
CA ASP A 72 -13.40 -13.50 6.16
C ASP A 72 -13.71 -13.80 7.64
N GLY A 73 -14.08 -12.76 8.40
CA GLY A 73 -14.47 -12.85 9.79
C GLY A 73 -13.31 -12.87 10.78
N ILE A 74 -12.07 -12.76 10.31
CA ILE A 74 -10.88 -12.48 11.11
C ILE A 74 -10.57 -10.99 10.96
N PRO A 75 -10.44 -10.22 12.06
CA PRO A 75 -10.06 -8.82 11.94
C PRO A 75 -8.72 -8.66 11.21
N ASP A 76 -8.64 -7.74 10.25
CA ASP A 76 -7.41 -7.48 9.46
C ASP A 76 -6.22 -7.16 10.38
N ARG A 77 -6.50 -6.50 11.51
CA ARG A 77 -5.51 -6.19 12.54
C ARG A 77 -4.81 -7.43 13.08
N ASP A 78 -5.56 -8.50 13.29
CA ASP A 78 -5.09 -9.75 13.85
C ASP A 78 -4.31 -10.55 12.78
N GLN A 79 -4.78 -10.52 11.53
CA GLN A 79 -4.07 -11.10 10.39
C GLN A 79 -2.71 -10.41 10.15
N PHE A 80 -2.65 -9.09 10.26
CA PHE A 80 -1.40 -8.34 10.10
C PHE A 80 -0.43 -8.51 11.28
N GLU A 81 -0.95 -8.76 12.48
CA GLU A 81 -0.11 -9.16 13.61
C GLU A 81 0.51 -10.54 13.37
N LEU A 82 -0.27 -11.52 12.90
CA LEU A 82 0.24 -12.83 12.53
C LEU A 82 1.27 -12.74 11.38
N LEU A 83 0.98 -11.95 10.34
CA LEU A 83 1.93 -11.68 9.25
C LEU A 83 3.24 -11.10 9.78
N THR A 84 3.17 -10.18 10.75
CA THR A 84 4.36 -9.59 11.37
C THR A 84 5.21 -10.65 12.07
N GLU A 85 4.61 -11.63 12.76
CA GLU A 85 5.38 -12.74 13.35
C GLU A 85 6.09 -13.59 12.29
N ILE A 86 5.44 -13.88 11.17
CA ILE A 86 6.03 -14.63 10.03
C ILE A 86 7.22 -13.87 9.44
N LEU A 87 7.07 -12.56 9.24
CA LEU A 87 8.11 -11.67 8.71
C LEU A 87 9.30 -11.54 9.67
N CYS A 88 9.05 -11.57 10.98
CA CYS A 88 10.09 -11.53 12.01
C CYS A 88 10.79 -12.87 12.25
N MET A 89 10.25 -13.97 11.72
CA MET A 89 10.80 -15.29 11.95
C MET A 89 12.11 -15.50 11.17
N THR A 90 13.09 -16.16 11.81
CA THR A 90 14.38 -16.47 11.18
C THR A 90 14.67 -17.97 11.21
N GLY A 91 15.25 -18.49 10.13
CA GLY A 91 15.75 -19.88 10.08
C GLY A 91 14.70 -20.97 9.90
N VAL A 92 13.43 -20.59 9.65
CA VAL A 92 12.33 -21.51 9.33
C VAL A 92 11.62 -21.01 8.08
N ASN A 93 11.55 -21.88 7.07
CA ASN A 93 10.99 -21.53 5.77
C ASN A 93 9.69 -22.28 5.46
N GLU A 94 9.43 -23.40 6.15
CA GLU A 94 8.30 -24.28 5.85
C GLU A 94 7.64 -24.78 7.14
N HIS A 95 6.33 -24.55 7.23
CA HIS A 95 5.37 -25.24 8.08
C HIS A 95 4.76 -26.40 7.28
N PRO A 96 4.24 -27.49 7.91
CA PRO A 96 3.71 -28.65 7.18
C PRO A 96 2.74 -28.34 6.04
N THR A 97 1.96 -27.26 6.15
CA THR A 97 1.00 -26.81 5.14
C THR A 97 1.23 -25.39 4.64
N ILE A 98 2.16 -24.63 5.25
CA ILE A 98 2.36 -23.20 4.97
C ILE A 98 3.81 -22.93 4.54
N ASN A 99 3.97 -22.22 3.43
CA ASN A 99 5.24 -21.77 2.91
C ASN A 99 5.54 -20.35 3.40
N PHE A 100 6.29 -20.25 4.50
CA PHE A 100 6.64 -18.94 5.07
C PHE A 100 7.57 -18.13 4.18
N GLU A 101 8.41 -18.79 3.38
CA GLU A 101 9.31 -18.07 2.48
C GLU A 101 8.54 -17.38 1.35
N GLU A 102 7.52 -18.05 0.81
CA GLU A 102 6.61 -17.46 -0.19
C GLU A 102 5.87 -16.26 0.39
N ILE A 103 5.29 -16.40 1.59
CA ILE A 103 4.62 -15.28 2.29
C ILE A 103 5.54 -14.06 2.43
N ARG A 104 6.78 -14.28 2.92
CA ARG A 104 7.76 -13.19 3.09
C ARG A 104 8.17 -12.57 1.76
N THR A 105 8.40 -13.39 0.74
CA THR A 105 8.82 -12.91 -0.59
C THR A 105 7.72 -12.05 -1.21
N THR A 106 6.48 -12.53 -1.20
CA THR A 106 5.36 -11.78 -1.75
C THR A 106 5.10 -10.48 -1.01
N PHE A 107 5.22 -10.46 0.32
CA PHE A 107 5.13 -9.22 1.09
C PHE A 107 6.21 -8.21 0.68
N GLU A 108 7.46 -8.63 0.52
CA GLU A 108 8.56 -7.74 0.11
C GLU A 108 8.41 -7.25 -1.35
N ASP A 109 7.88 -8.10 -2.24
CA ASP A 109 7.53 -7.72 -3.60
C ASP A 109 6.41 -6.65 -3.59
N ASN A 110 5.37 -6.84 -2.79
CA ASN A 110 4.30 -5.86 -2.58
C ASN A 110 4.83 -4.55 -2.00
N LEU A 111 5.74 -4.61 -1.02
CA LEU A 111 6.36 -3.43 -0.42
C LEU A 111 7.21 -2.66 -1.44
N THR A 112 7.98 -3.36 -2.26
CA THR A 112 8.77 -2.79 -3.34
C THR A 112 7.87 -2.11 -4.36
N LEU A 113 6.77 -2.78 -4.73
CA LEU A 113 5.80 -2.25 -5.66
C LEU A 113 5.13 -0.98 -5.15
N TYR A 114 4.62 -0.97 -3.91
CA TYR A 114 4.04 0.22 -3.30
C TYR A 114 5.04 1.38 -3.28
N SER A 115 6.27 1.11 -2.86
CA SER A 115 7.33 2.13 -2.79
C SER A 115 7.65 2.71 -4.17
N ASN A 116 7.72 1.87 -5.20
CA ASN A 116 7.95 2.33 -6.58
C ASN A 116 6.80 3.20 -7.09
N MET A 117 5.56 2.82 -6.81
CA MET A 117 4.38 3.61 -7.16
C MET A 117 4.42 4.99 -6.51
N ILE A 118 4.63 5.07 -5.18
CA ILE A 118 4.73 6.34 -4.46
C ILE A 118 5.87 7.21 -5.00
N ASN A 119 7.04 6.61 -5.28
CA ASN A 119 8.17 7.36 -5.84
C ASN A 119 7.84 7.94 -7.22
N ARG A 120 7.20 7.17 -8.12
CA ARG A 120 6.79 7.68 -9.44
C ARG A 120 5.78 8.82 -9.32
N LEU A 121 4.80 8.70 -8.43
CA LEU A 121 3.82 9.76 -8.19
C LEU A 121 4.48 11.04 -7.65
N LYS A 122 5.47 10.90 -6.76
CA LYS A 122 6.26 12.03 -6.25
C LYS A 122 7.09 12.71 -7.32
N GLU A 123 7.72 11.92 -8.19
CA GLU A 123 8.53 12.44 -9.29
C GLU A 123 7.67 13.21 -10.29
N ALA A 124 6.46 12.73 -10.58
CA ALA A 124 5.51 13.36 -11.50
C ALA A 124 4.70 14.52 -10.87
N GLU A 125 4.74 14.73 -9.54
CA GLU A 125 3.86 15.68 -8.84
C GLU A 125 3.92 17.09 -9.42
N ALA A 126 5.13 17.60 -9.69
CA ALA A 126 5.32 18.95 -10.19
C ALA A 126 4.67 19.13 -11.58
N ASP A 127 4.81 18.13 -12.45
CA ASP A 127 4.28 18.15 -13.80
C ASP A 127 2.78 17.90 -13.81
N MET A 128 2.27 17.06 -12.91
CA MET A 128 0.83 16.91 -12.65
C MET A 128 0.20 18.24 -12.25
N ILE A 129 0.79 18.96 -11.30
CA ILE A 129 0.31 20.27 -10.85
C ILE A 129 0.37 21.30 -12.00
N ALA A 130 1.46 21.31 -12.77
CA ALA A 130 1.64 22.23 -13.89
C ALA A 130 0.66 21.95 -15.06
N GLY A 131 0.40 20.67 -15.34
CA GLY A 131 -0.47 20.21 -16.42
C GLY A 131 -1.96 20.25 -16.10
N ALA A 132 -2.34 20.22 -14.82
CA ALA A 132 -3.75 20.16 -14.39
C ALA A 132 -4.66 21.25 -15.01
N PRO A 133 -4.24 22.53 -15.16
CA PRO A 133 -5.06 23.54 -15.84
C PRO A 133 -5.32 23.21 -17.32
N ALA A 134 -4.33 22.67 -18.03
CA ALA A 134 -4.46 22.30 -19.45
C ALA A 134 -5.40 21.10 -19.62
N LEU A 135 -5.24 20.05 -18.80
CA LEU A 135 -6.14 18.89 -18.75
C LEU A 135 -7.59 19.32 -18.52
N ARG A 136 -7.81 20.18 -17.53
CA ARG A 136 -9.13 20.72 -17.22
C ARG A 136 -9.72 21.47 -18.41
N GLN A 137 -8.92 22.33 -19.03
CA GLN A 137 -9.37 23.18 -20.13
C GLN A 137 -9.71 22.36 -21.38
N VAL A 138 -8.88 21.38 -21.75
CA VAL A 138 -9.18 20.51 -22.89
C VAL A 138 -10.44 19.68 -22.65
N GLY A 139 -10.69 19.19 -21.42
CA GLY A 139 -11.93 18.49 -21.10
C GLY A 139 -13.17 19.37 -21.31
N ILE A 140 -13.10 20.65 -20.94
CA ILE A 140 -14.20 21.61 -21.17
C ILE A 140 -14.40 21.85 -22.68
N ASP A 141 -13.34 22.18 -23.40
CA ASP A 141 -13.42 22.55 -24.81
C ASP A 141 -13.76 21.36 -25.70
N LEU A 142 -13.30 20.16 -25.35
CA LEU A 142 -13.68 18.90 -25.98
C LEU A 142 -15.18 18.65 -25.80
N GLY A 143 -15.72 18.83 -24.58
CA GLY A 143 -17.15 18.66 -24.33
C GLY A 143 -18.02 19.63 -25.15
N LEU A 144 -17.59 20.89 -25.28
CA LEU A 144 -18.28 21.88 -26.12
C LEU A 144 -18.20 21.51 -27.61
N ALA A 145 -17.03 21.10 -28.10
CA ALA A 145 -16.84 20.72 -29.50
C ALA A 145 -17.58 19.43 -29.85
N ALA A 146 -17.55 18.42 -28.98
CA ALA A 146 -18.27 17.16 -29.15
C ALA A 146 -19.80 17.37 -29.14
N THR A 147 -20.29 18.27 -28.28
CA THR A 147 -21.70 18.70 -28.32
C THR A 147 -22.05 19.37 -29.66
N ALA A 148 -21.20 20.29 -30.14
CA ALA A 148 -21.39 20.96 -31.42
C ALA A 148 -21.26 20.02 -32.64
N ALA A 149 -20.54 18.91 -32.50
CA ALA A 149 -20.45 17.83 -33.48
C ALA A 149 -21.64 16.87 -33.44
N GLY A 150 -22.49 16.96 -32.41
CA GLY A 150 -23.61 16.03 -32.19
C GLY A 150 -23.20 14.68 -31.61
N LEU A 151 -21.97 14.56 -31.09
CA LEU A 151 -21.45 13.36 -30.43
C LEU A 151 -21.90 13.27 -28.97
N ILE A 152 -22.24 14.42 -28.37
CA ILE A 152 -22.84 14.52 -27.05
C ILE A 152 -24.16 15.29 -27.20
N ASP A 153 -25.26 14.70 -26.75
CA ASP A 153 -26.53 15.38 -26.53
C ASP A 153 -26.66 15.73 -25.03
N PRO A 154 -26.58 17.02 -24.66
CA PRO A 154 -26.66 17.46 -23.28
C PRO A 154 -28.09 17.50 -22.72
N GLY A 155 -29.10 17.05 -23.49
CA GLY A 155 -30.48 16.92 -23.00
C GLY A 155 -30.59 15.97 -21.80
N PRO A 156 -31.71 15.98 -21.05
CA PRO A 156 -31.97 14.96 -20.02
C PRO A 156 -32.73 13.76 -20.61
N PRO A 157 -32.20 12.53 -20.53
CA PRO A 157 -30.88 12.14 -20.02
C PRO A 157 -29.76 12.50 -21.00
N ILE A 158 -28.55 12.76 -20.50
CA ILE A 158 -27.38 12.99 -21.34
C ILE A 158 -27.13 11.71 -22.13
N THR A 159 -26.97 11.83 -23.45
CA THR A 159 -26.57 10.71 -24.31
C THR A 159 -25.31 11.07 -25.06
N SER A 160 -24.39 10.12 -25.21
CA SER A 160 -23.14 10.33 -25.92
C SER A 160 -22.82 9.12 -26.79
N ASP A 161 -22.24 9.39 -27.96
CA ASP A 161 -21.69 8.35 -28.82
C ASP A 161 -20.49 7.67 -28.15
N LEU A 162 -20.33 6.37 -28.43
CA LEU A 162 -19.15 5.60 -28.02
C LEU A 162 -17.88 6.16 -28.66
N LEU A 163 -16.77 6.05 -27.94
CA LEU A 163 -15.47 6.38 -28.50
C LEU A 163 -15.11 5.39 -29.62
N PRO A 164 -14.76 5.86 -30.82
CA PRO A 164 -14.21 4.98 -31.84
C PRO A 164 -12.74 4.62 -31.50
N PRO A 165 -12.25 3.43 -31.86
CA PRO A 165 -10.87 3.00 -31.55
C PRO A 165 -9.78 3.92 -32.07
N GLU A 166 -10.06 4.69 -33.13
CA GLU A 166 -9.15 5.69 -33.69
C GLU A 166 -8.80 6.81 -32.70
N VAL A 167 -9.61 7.04 -31.65
CA VAL A 167 -9.25 7.97 -30.55
C VAL A 167 -7.97 7.52 -29.82
N PHE A 168 -7.64 6.22 -29.89
CA PHE A 168 -6.45 5.60 -29.29
C PHE A 168 -5.55 4.96 -30.36
N GLY A 169 -5.59 5.47 -31.60
CA GLY A 169 -4.71 4.99 -32.68
C GLY A 169 -5.12 3.67 -33.31
N GLY A 170 -6.29 3.12 -32.97
CA GLY A 170 -6.91 1.98 -33.66
C GLY A 170 -7.41 0.84 -32.76
N GLU A 171 -7.05 0.84 -31.47
CA GLU A 171 -7.51 -0.12 -30.47
C GLU A 171 -7.84 0.63 -29.17
N LEU A 172 -9.00 0.33 -28.56
CA LEU A 172 -9.36 0.93 -27.27
C LEU A 172 -8.64 0.16 -26.16
N PRO A 173 -8.00 0.85 -25.20
CA PRO A 173 -7.60 0.21 -23.95
C PRO A 173 -8.83 -0.33 -23.21
N ASP A 174 -8.65 -1.38 -22.41
CA ASP A 174 -9.71 -2.05 -21.65
C ASP A 174 -10.51 -1.06 -20.79
N GLU A 175 -9.83 -0.06 -20.21
CA GLU A 175 -10.43 1.00 -19.38
C GLU A 175 -11.40 1.92 -20.13
N TRP A 176 -11.31 1.92 -21.47
CA TRP A 176 -12.11 2.74 -22.39
C TRP A 176 -13.14 1.92 -23.17
N GLU A 177 -13.21 0.60 -22.99
CA GLU A 177 -14.23 -0.22 -23.63
C GLU A 177 -15.65 0.23 -23.20
N GLY A 178 -16.49 0.49 -24.21
CA GLY A 178 -17.87 0.94 -23.97
C GLY A 178 -17.99 2.37 -23.42
N LYS A 179 -16.88 3.10 -23.25
CA LYS A 179 -16.88 4.51 -22.83
C LYS A 179 -17.19 5.44 -24.00
N THR A 180 -17.60 6.65 -23.67
CA THR A 180 -18.17 7.64 -24.59
C THR A 180 -17.34 8.92 -24.65
N TRP A 181 -17.66 9.81 -25.60
CA TRP A 181 -17.09 11.16 -25.64
C TRP A 181 -17.38 11.98 -24.36
N GLU A 182 -18.52 11.74 -23.72
CA GLU A 182 -18.83 12.30 -22.39
C GLU A 182 -17.88 11.80 -21.31
N ASP A 183 -17.53 10.51 -21.33
CA ASP A 183 -16.57 9.95 -20.38
C ASP A 183 -15.17 10.54 -20.59
N LEU A 184 -14.70 10.64 -21.85
CA LEU A 184 -13.38 11.22 -22.15
C LEU A 184 -13.25 12.66 -21.65
N ARG A 185 -14.25 13.50 -21.95
CA ARG A 185 -14.24 14.90 -21.52
C ARG A 185 -14.39 15.05 -20.00
N TYR A 186 -15.12 14.13 -19.37
CA TYR A 186 -15.24 14.06 -17.91
C TYR A 186 -13.90 13.68 -17.27
N THR A 187 -13.23 12.62 -17.73
CA THR A 187 -11.94 12.17 -17.19
C THR A 187 -10.87 13.25 -17.27
N LEU A 188 -10.72 13.92 -18.43
CA LEU A 188 -9.78 15.04 -18.60
C LEU A 188 -10.10 16.19 -17.63
N ARG A 189 -11.38 16.56 -17.51
CA ARG A 189 -11.81 17.66 -16.64
C ARG A 189 -11.61 17.33 -15.16
N GLU A 190 -12.15 16.22 -14.69
CA GLU A 190 -12.14 15.83 -13.29
C GLU A 190 -10.72 15.55 -12.79
N THR A 191 -9.85 14.98 -13.64
CA THR A 191 -8.45 14.80 -13.25
C THR A 191 -7.77 16.15 -13.03
N GLY A 192 -7.95 17.10 -13.96
CA GLY A 192 -7.42 18.46 -13.80
C GLY A 192 -8.02 19.20 -12.60
N ASP A 193 -9.34 19.09 -12.37
CA ASP A 193 -10.01 19.69 -11.22
C ASP A 193 -9.55 19.07 -9.89
N GLY A 194 -9.40 17.74 -9.83
CA GLY A 194 -8.92 17.02 -8.66
C GLY A 194 -7.52 17.43 -8.24
N ILE A 195 -6.57 17.46 -9.18
CA ILE A 195 -5.18 17.90 -8.89
C ILE A 195 -5.17 19.37 -8.43
N ASN A 196 -5.91 20.25 -9.12
CA ASN A 196 -6.03 21.65 -8.71
C ASN A 196 -6.63 21.80 -7.31
N TYR A 197 -7.64 21.00 -6.97
CA TYR A 197 -8.23 21.00 -5.63
C TYR A 197 -7.20 20.60 -4.57
N LEU A 198 -6.49 19.49 -4.78
CA LEU A 198 -5.46 19.02 -3.84
C LEU A 198 -4.37 20.10 -3.65
N TYR A 199 -3.90 20.71 -4.73
CA TYR A 199 -2.87 21.74 -4.67
C TYR A 199 -3.35 23.00 -3.93
N ASN A 200 -4.53 23.52 -4.30
CA ASN A 200 -5.08 24.73 -3.69
C ASN A 200 -5.43 24.57 -2.20
N ASN A 201 -5.66 23.34 -1.74
CA ASN A 201 -5.90 23.01 -0.33
C ASN A 201 -4.61 22.62 0.42
N ASN A 202 -3.43 22.78 -0.19
CA ASN A 202 -2.12 22.43 0.38
C ASN A 202 -2.00 20.94 0.76
N LEU A 203 -2.71 20.06 0.04
CA LEU A 203 -2.63 18.62 0.23
C LEU A 203 -1.49 17.98 -0.59
N ILE A 204 -1.08 18.65 -1.67
CA ILE A 204 0.09 18.34 -2.53
C ILE A 204 0.93 19.60 -2.78
N GLY A 205 2.08 19.47 -3.44
CA GLY A 205 2.95 20.57 -3.88
C GLY A 205 4.07 20.94 -2.89
N SER A 206 4.31 20.09 -1.87
CA SER A 206 5.40 20.24 -0.91
C SER A 206 5.84 18.88 -0.39
N PRO A 207 7.14 18.61 -0.14
CA PRO A 207 7.59 17.37 0.50
C PRO A 207 6.97 17.09 1.86
N THR A 208 6.43 18.10 2.54
CA THR A 208 5.75 17.98 3.83
C THR A 208 4.22 18.08 3.71
N ALA A 209 3.68 17.98 2.50
CA ALA A 209 2.24 18.02 2.30
C ALA A 209 1.58 16.82 3.01
N PRO A 210 0.38 16.98 3.58
CA PRO A 210 -0.29 15.93 4.34
C PRO A 210 -0.38 14.59 3.61
N ILE A 211 -0.60 14.59 2.30
CA ILE A 211 -0.69 13.35 1.52
C ILE A 211 0.64 12.58 1.53
N TRP A 212 1.78 13.28 1.45
CA TRP A 212 3.09 12.61 1.46
C TRP A 212 3.51 12.17 2.83
N VAL A 213 3.12 12.92 3.87
CA VAL A 213 3.32 12.46 5.26
C VAL A 213 2.52 11.17 5.50
N LEU A 214 1.32 11.07 4.93
CA LEU A 214 0.48 9.87 5.01
C LEU A 214 1.02 8.72 4.15
N LEU A 215 1.36 8.95 2.88
CA LEU A 215 1.69 7.87 1.95
C LEU A 215 3.16 7.44 1.96
N ASP A 216 4.09 8.36 2.25
CA ASP A 216 5.53 8.10 2.23
C ASP A 216 6.09 7.99 3.66
N ASN A 217 5.62 6.97 4.38
CA ASN A 217 6.21 6.56 5.64
C ASN A 217 6.22 5.02 5.75
N THR A 218 7.16 4.50 6.53
CA THR A 218 7.39 3.05 6.68
C THR A 218 6.15 2.30 7.15
N ALA A 219 5.38 2.86 8.09
CA ALA A 219 4.20 2.19 8.61
C ALA A 219 3.10 2.06 7.56
N THR A 220 2.90 3.10 6.76
CA THR A 220 1.95 3.09 5.64
C THR A 220 2.42 2.16 4.52
N ALA A 221 3.72 2.13 4.24
CA ALA A 221 4.26 1.19 3.26
C ALA A 221 4.03 -0.27 3.67
N TYR A 222 4.23 -0.61 4.94
CA TYR A 222 3.98 -1.97 5.44
C TYR A 222 2.50 -2.36 5.43
N ILE A 223 1.60 -1.48 5.89
CA ILE A 223 0.16 -1.79 5.85
C ILE A 223 -0.35 -1.88 4.40
N MET A 224 0.11 -1.03 3.48
CA MET A 224 -0.31 -1.10 2.09
C MET A 224 0.23 -2.35 1.38
N ALA A 225 1.47 -2.78 1.69
CA ALA A 225 2.01 -4.04 1.21
C ALA A 225 1.19 -5.25 1.69
N ALA A 226 0.75 -5.21 2.96
CA ALA A 226 -0.11 -6.24 3.54
C ALA A 226 -1.52 -6.23 2.94
N LEU A 227 -2.14 -5.05 2.79
CA LEU A 227 -3.48 -4.90 2.20
C LEU A 227 -3.55 -5.34 0.74
N MET A 228 -2.55 -4.98 -0.08
CA MET A 228 -2.47 -5.48 -1.47
C MET A 228 -2.38 -7.00 -1.52
N GLY A 229 -1.79 -7.61 -0.49
CA GLY A 229 -1.63 -9.06 -0.39
C GLY A 229 -2.67 -9.78 0.45
N LEU A 230 -3.66 -9.09 0.99
CA LEU A 230 -4.57 -9.68 1.96
C LEU A 230 -5.50 -10.70 1.31
N ASP A 231 -6.12 -10.31 0.20
CA ASP A 231 -7.09 -11.13 -0.53
C ASP A 231 -7.18 -10.66 -1.99
N ALA A 232 -7.25 -11.63 -2.90
CA ALA A 232 -7.40 -11.37 -4.32
C ALA A 232 -8.77 -10.73 -4.64
N ASN A 233 -9.83 -11.06 -3.91
CA ASN A 233 -11.17 -10.49 -4.16
C ASN A 233 -11.29 -9.05 -3.66
N PHE A 234 -10.70 -8.73 -2.50
CA PHE A 234 -10.56 -7.36 -1.99
C PHE A 234 -9.82 -6.50 -3.01
N THR A 235 -8.68 -7.00 -3.51
CA THR A 235 -7.89 -6.31 -4.52
C THR A 235 -8.69 -6.13 -5.81
N ALA A 236 -9.35 -7.16 -6.33
CA ALA A 236 -10.23 -7.01 -7.50
C ALA A 236 -11.36 -5.98 -7.27
N SER A 237 -11.94 -5.97 -6.08
CA SER A 237 -13.01 -5.03 -5.70
C SER A 237 -12.51 -3.59 -5.64
N LEU A 238 -11.32 -3.36 -5.06
CA LEU A 238 -10.67 -2.05 -5.03
C LEU A 238 -10.42 -1.50 -6.44
N PHE A 239 -9.91 -2.35 -7.34
CA PHE A 239 -9.63 -1.99 -8.72
C PHE A 239 -10.90 -1.77 -9.56
N SER A 240 -12.04 -2.31 -9.12
CA SER A 240 -13.35 -2.07 -9.73
C SER A 240 -14.07 -0.81 -9.20
N SER A 241 -13.46 -0.08 -8.25
CA SER A 241 -14.06 1.14 -7.71
C SER A 241 -14.04 2.28 -8.75
N SER A 242 -15.04 3.16 -8.71
CA SER A 242 -15.13 4.30 -9.65
C SER A 242 -13.92 5.24 -9.58
N TYR A 243 -13.28 5.34 -8.42
CA TYR A 243 -12.06 6.13 -8.24
C TYR A 243 -10.86 5.49 -8.92
N PHE A 244 -10.75 4.17 -8.84
CA PHE A 244 -9.69 3.44 -9.53
C PHE A 244 -9.91 3.40 -11.03
N GLU A 245 -11.16 3.26 -11.50
CA GLU A 245 -11.50 3.40 -12.92
C GLU A 245 -11.02 4.75 -13.47
N LEU A 246 -11.28 5.87 -12.75
CA LEU A 246 -10.83 7.19 -13.16
C LEU A 246 -9.30 7.29 -13.22
N LEU A 247 -8.60 6.69 -12.26
CA LEU A 247 -7.13 6.63 -12.25
C LEU A 247 -6.61 5.82 -13.45
N ALA A 248 -7.15 4.64 -13.71
CA ALA A 248 -6.73 3.79 -14.81
C ALA A 248 -6.99 4.47 -16.18
N GLN A 249 -8.12 5.18 -16.31
CA GLN A 249 -8.41 6.01 -17.48
C GLN A 249 -7.43 7.19 -17.63
N PHE A 250 -7.04 7.85 -16.54
CA PHE A 250 -6.03 8.91 -16.58
C PHE A 250 -4.68 8.38 -17.08
N LEU A 251 -4.25 7.22 -16.59
CA LEU A 251 -2.97 6.59 -16.94
C LEU A 251 -2.91 6.09 -18.39
N THR A 252 -4.05 5.98 -19.06
CA THR A 252 -4.13 5.63 -20.49
C THR A 252 -4.25 6.84 -21.41
N LEU A 253 -4.37 8.06 -20.89
CA LEU A 253 -4.50 9.28 -21.72
C LEU A 253 -3.26 9.56 -22.59
N GLN A 254 -2.08 9.08 -22.20
CA GLN A 254 -0.87 9.16 -23.05
C GLN A 254 -1.01 8.41 -24.39
N GLN A 255 -2.00 7.54 -24.52
CA GLN A 255 -2.25 6.75 -25.72
C GLN A 255 -3.23 7.44 -26.69
N LEU A 256 -3.75 8.62 -26.34
CA LEU A 256 -4.68 9.35 -27.19
C LEU A 256 -4.04 9.75 -28.53
N ASP A 257 -4.75 9.50 -29.62
CA ASP A 257 -4.42 10.05 -30.93
C ASP A 257 -4.99 11.46 -31.07
N TRP A 258 -4.20 12.44 -30.60
CA TRP A 258 -4.54 13.86 -30.70
C TRP A 258 -4.74 14.33 -32.15
N SER A 259 -4.11 13.69 -33.12
CA SER A 259 -4.30 14.00 -34.55
C SER A 259 -5.69 13.57 -35.02
N TYR A 260 -6.17 12.40 -34.60
CA TYR A 260 -7.53 11.95 -34.87
C TYR A 260 -8.55 12.87 -34.19
N ILE A 261 -8.40 13.15 -32.89
CA ILE A 261 -9.28 14.05 -32.12
C ILE A 261 -9.36 15.42 -32.82
N ALA A 262 -8.23 15.98 -33.23
CA ALA A 262 -8.17 17.23 -33.98
C ALA A 262 -8.96 17.15 -35.29
N SER A 263 -8.82 16.05 -36.04
CA SER A 263 -9.50 15.88 -37.33
C SER A 263 -11.03 15.87 -37.21
N VAL A 264 -11.54 15.37 -36.09
CA VAL A 264 -12.98 15.27 -35.80
C VAL A 264 -13.52 16.57 -35.22
N LEU A 265 -12.82 17.21 -34.28
CA LEU A 265 -13.39 18.26 -33.43
C LEU A 265 -12.95 19.69 -33.78
N THR A 266 -11.90 19.87 -34.60
CA THR A 266 -11.41 21.24 -34.90
C THR A 266 -12.43 22.07 -35.67
N SER A 267 -13.21 21.45 -36.58
CA SER A 267 -14.32 22.14 -37.28
C SER A 267 -15.49 22.51 -36.36
N HIS A 268 -15.50 22.00 -35.13
CA HIS A 268 -16.55 22.20 -34.12
C HIS A 268 -16.09 23.06 -32.94
N GLY A 269 -14.91 23.68 -33.03
CA GLY A 269 -14.46 24.69 -32.08
C GLY A 269 -13.33 24.25 -31.15
N LEU A 270 -12.91 22.98 -31.17
CA LEU A 270 -11.69 22.56 -30.46
C LEU A 270 -10.47 23.17 -31.17
N THR A 271 -9.62 23.89 -30.44
CA THR A 271 -8.47 24.57 -31.06
C THR A 271 -7.21 23.73 -31.01
N LEU A 272 -6.36 23.83 -32.04
CA LEU A 272 -5.07 23.14 -32.06
C LEU A 272 -4.14 23.58 -30.92
N ALA A 273 -4.29 24.80 -30.40
CA ALA A 273 -3.52 25.27 -29.25
C ALA A 273 -3.89 24.50 -27.97
N VAL A 274 -5.19 24.33 -27.72
CA VAL A 274 -5.69 23.57 -26.56
C VAL A 274 -5.29 22.10 -26.65
N ILE A 275 -5.32 21.52 -27.85
CA ILE A 275 -4.83 20.15 -28.09
C ILE A 275 -3.34 20.05 -27.77
N ALA A 276 -2.52 20.96 -28.32
CA ALA A 276 -1.08 20.94 -28.10
C ALA A 276 -0.70 21.13 -26.62
N ASP A 277 -1.41 22.01 -25.90
CA ASP A 277 -1.18 22.23 -24.47
C ASP A 277 -1.53 20.97 -23.64
N ALA A 278 -2.60 20.26 -24.01
CA ALA A 278 -3.01 19.03 -23.33
C ALA A 278 -2.09 17.84 -23.63
N GLU A 279 -1.73 17.65 -24.89
CA GLU A 279 -0.75 16.64 -25.33
C GLU A 279 0.57 16.84 -24.58
N TYR A 280 1.09 18.07 -24.59
CA TYR A 280 2.30 18.41 -23.83
C TYR A 280 2.17 18.13 -22.33
N ALA A 281 1.04 18.50 -21.71
CA ALA A 281 0.81 18.26 -20.29
C ALA A 281 0.80 16.75 -19.95
N ILE A 282 0.18 15.92 -20.76
CA ILE A 282 0.12 14.47 -20.54
C ILE A 282 1.50 13.83 -20.75
N ASP A 283 2.22 14.24 -21.79
CA ASP A 283 3.56 13.74 -22.09
C ASP A 283 4.56 14.08 -20.98
N GLU A 284 4.53 15.30 -20.43
CA GLU A 284 5.42 15.71 -19.34
C GLU A 284 5.09 14.99 -18.03
N ILE A 285 3.81 14.71 -17.74
CA ILE A 285 3.43 13.90 -16.57
C ILE A 285 4.06 12.51 -16.64
N GLY A 286 4.09 11.88 -17.82
CA GLY A 286 4.84 10.63 -18.06
C GLY A 286 4.39 9.43 -17.22
N LEU A 287 3.16 9.45 -16.68
CA LEU A 287 2.58 8.33 -15.95
C LEU A 287 1.78 7.44 -16.90
N ASP A 288 1.85 6.14 -16.66
CA ASP A 288 1.20 5.12 -17.45
C ASP A 288 0.71 3.96 -16.58
N THR A 289 0.00 3.00 -17.18
CA THR A 289 -0.56 1.85 -16.44
C THR A 289 0.50 0.98 -15.78
N THR A 290 1.78 1.11 -16.13
CA THR A 290 2.86 0.39 -15.44
C THR A 290 3.14 0.89 -14.02
N VAL A 291 2.52 2.01 -13.60
CA VAL A 291 2.53 2.44 -12.19
C VAL A 291 1.65 1.56 -11.30
N LEU A 292 0.65 0.90 -11.90
CA LEU A 292 -0.30 0.05 -11.20
C LEU A 292 0.27 -1.38 -11.17
N PRO A 293 0.11 -2.10 -10.05
CA PRO A 293 0.46 -3.51 -10.03
C PRO A 293 -0.41 -4.35 -10.97
N PRO A 294 0.15 -5.45 -11.51
CA PRO A 294 -0.66 -6.50 -12.09
C PRO A 294 -1.51 -7.15 -10.99
N GLN A 295 -2.83 -7.20 -11.19
CA GLN A 295 -3.82 -7.63 -10.18
C GLN A 295 -3.59 -9.07 -9.70
N ASP A 296 -3.08 -9.95 -10.57
CA ASP A 296 -2.89 -11.38 -10.33
C ASP A 296 -1.63 -11.72 -9.53
N ALA A 297 -0.74 -10.74 -9.27
CA ALA A 297 0.54 -10.96 -8.59
C ALA A 297 0.56 -10.50 -7.12
N LEU A 298 -0.55 -9.98 -6.60
CA LEU A 298 -0.53 -9.22 -5.35
C LEU A 298 -0.82 -10.06 -4.11
N ALA A 299 -1.67 -11.08 -4.21
CA ALA A 299 -2.10 -11.87 -3.06
C ALA A 299 -0.92 -12.57 -2.37
N ILE A 300 -0.82 -12.47 -1.05
CA ILE A 300 0.16 -13.19 -0.23
C ILE A 300 -0.26 -14.65 -0.21
N THR A 301 0.35 -15.44 -1.09
CA THR A 301 0.04 -16.86 -1.21
C THR A 301 0.97 -17.74 -0.40
N SER A 302 0.47 -18.94 -0.11
CA SER A 302 1.26 -20.08 0.33
C SER A 302 0.75 -21.31 -0.42
N ASN A 303 1.60 -21.94 -1.22
CA ASN A 303 1.23 -23.09 -2.05
C ASN A 303 0.09 -22.79 -3.05
N GLY A 304 -0.05 -21.52 -3.47
CA GLY A 304 -1.08 -21.07 -4.40
C GLY A 304 -2.46 -20.79 -3.78
N GLU A 305 -2.57 -20.77 -2.46
CA GLU A 305 -3.76 -20.30 -1.72
C GLU A 305 -3.44 -19.03 -0.93
N ASP A 306 -4.43 -18.14 -0.73
CA ASP A 306 -4.28 -16.89 0.01
C ASP A 306 -3.98 -17.17 1.50
N ALA A 307 -2.73 -17.03 1.90
CA ALA A 307 -2.21 -17.62 3.14
C ALA A 307 -2.90 -17.11 4.42
N LEU A 308 -3.43 -15.89 4.35
CA LEU A 308 -4.11 -15.21 5.46
C LEU A 308 -5.63 -15.41 5.45
N HIS A 309 -6.20 -16.04 4.43
CA HIS A 309 -7.64 -16.27 4.36
C HIS A 309 -8.10 -17.29 5.42
N GLY A 310 -9.24 -17.01 6.05
CA GLY A 310 -9.76 -17.80 7.16
C GLY A 310 -9.92 -19.31 6.91
N ASP A 311 -10.20 -19.73 5.68
CA ASP A 311 -10.37 -21.13 5.28
C ASP A 311 -9.07 -21.90 5.01
N VAL A 312 -7.91 -21.23 4.96
CA VAL A 312 -6.63 -21.89 4.65
C VAL A 312 -6.17 -22.76 5.82
N LEU A 313 -5.63 -23.94 5.50
CA LEU A 313 -5.15 -24.90 6.49
C LEU A 313 -3.76 -24.55 7.03
N TRP A 314 -3.72 -24.36 8.34
CA TRP A 314 -2.52 -24.22 9.15
C TRP A 314 -2.32 -25.51 9.96
N GLY A 315 -1.99 -26.57 9.22
CA GLY A 315 -1.82 -27.93 9.70
C GLY A 315 -3.12 -28.71 9.63
N GLU A 316 -3.65 -29.08 10.79
CA GLU A 316 -4.92 -29.83 10.90
C GLU A 316 -6.14 -28.90 11.08
N SER A 317 -5.92 -27.62 11.35
CA SER A 317 -6.96 -26.61 11.59
C SER A 317 -6.92 -25.54 10.50
N THR A 318 -8.07 -24.96 10.18
CA THR A 318 -8.14 -23.71 9.40
C THR A 318 -7.66 -22.52 10.23
N LEU A 319 -7.26 -21.43 9.57
CA LEU A 319 -6.85 -20.21 10.27
C LEU A 319 -7.99 -19.66 11.16
N SER A 320 -9.22 -19.67 10.65
CA SER A 320 -10.42 -19.31 11.41
C SER A 320 -10.62 -20.19 12.65
N GLU A 321 -10.40 -21.49 12.54
CA GLU A 321 -10.49 -22.40 13.70
C GLU A 321 -9.40 -22.10 14.73
N LEU A 322 -8.18 -21.78 14.31
CA LEU A 322 -7.11 -21.38 15.21
C LEU A 322 -7.49 -20.11 16.00
N PHE A 323 -7.97 -19.07 15.32
CA PHE A 323 -8.43 -17.85 15.98
C PHE A 323 -9.59 -18.10 16.94
N ASN A 324 -10.60 -18.88 16.52
CA ASN A 324 -11.75 -19.21 17.36
C ASN A 324 -11.37 -20.04 18.59
N ASN A 325 -10.49 -21.03 18.44
CA ASN A 325 -10.06 -21.91 19.54
C ASN A 325 -9.21 -21.18 20.57
N ASN A 326 -8.48 -20.14 20.16
CA ASN A 326 -7.62 -19.33 21.00
C ASN A 326 -8.28 -18.02 21.45
N GLY A 327 -9.58 -17.84 21.22
CA GLY A 327 -10.34 -16.67 21.67
C GLY A 327 -9.91 -15.34 21.03
N GLY A 328 -9.37 -15.39 19.81
CA GLY A 328 -8.87 -14.23 19.08
C GLY A 328 -7.46 -13.77 19.48
N ASP A 329 -6.77 -14.47 20.39
CA ASP A 329 -5.44 -14.07 20.85
C ASP A 329 -4.36 -14.50 19.84
N VAL A 330 -3.82 -13.54 19.07
CA VAL A 330 -2.80 -13.79 18.03
C VAL A 330 -1.56 -14.48 18.60
N GLY A 331 -1.13 -14.09 19.81
CA GLY A 331 0.01 -14.72 20.49
C GLY A 331 -0.19 -16.22 20.73
N SER A 332 -1.37 -16.61 21.21
CA SER A 332 -1.74 -18.02 21.39
C SER A 332 -1.88 -18.77 20.07
N VAL A 333 -2.45 -18.14 19.03
CA VAL A 333 -2.49 -18.69 17.67
C VAL A 333 -1.07 -18.98 17.16
N TRP A 334 -0.16 -18.02 17.32
CA TRP A 334 1.22 -18.15 16.90
C TRP A 334 1.96 -19.25 17.66
N ASP A 335 1.79 -19.32 18.99
CA ASP A 335 2.34 -20.40 19.82
C ASP A 335 1.86 -21.78 19.33
N GLU A 336 0.58 -21.92 18.96
CA GLU A 336 0.03 -23.15 18.40
C GLU A 336 0.68 -23.51 17.06
N ILE A 337 0.82 -22.55 16.14
CA ILE A 337 1.51 -22.75 14.85
C ILE A 337 2.96 -23.22 15.05
N LEU A 338 3.68 -22.60 16.00
CA LEU A 338 5.07 -22.98 16.29
C LEU A 338 5.21 -24.42 16.78
N THR A 339 4.20 -24.98 17.47
CA THR A 339 4.23 -26.37 17.94
C THR A 339 4.14 -27.40 16.81
N GLN A 340 3.68 -26.98 15.63
CA GLN A 340 3.48 -27.83 14.47
C GLN A 340 4.72 -27.88 13.55
N LEU A 341 5.71 -27.03 13.80
CA LEU A 341 6.94 -27.01 13.01
C LEU A 341 7.72 -28.30 13.22
N PRO A 342 8.29 -28.89 12.14
CA PRO A 342 9.16 -30.04 12.28
C PRO A 342 10.35 -29.69 13.18
N ASP A 343 10.77 -30.63 14.03
CA ASP A 343 11.91 -30.49 14.94
C ASP A 343 13.07 -29.80 14.20
N LEU A 344 13.33 -28.53 14.55
CA LEU A 344 14.41 -27.76 13.94
C LEU A 344 15.70 -28.57 14.11
N PRO A 345 16.52 -28.77 13.06
CA PRO A 345 17.78 -29.48 13.21
C PRO A 345 18.56 -28.78 14.32
N VAL A 346 18.87 -29.54 15.37
CA VAL A 346 19.45 -29.11 16.65
C VAL A 346 20.87 -28.52 16.49
N GLY A 347 21.29 -28.17 15.27
CA GLY A 347 22.59 -27.59 14.94
C GLY A 347 22.71 -26.07 15.11
N GLY A 348 21.61 -25.32 15.25
CA GLY A 348 21.64 -23.85 15.44
C GLY A 348 21.39 -23.41 16.88
N PHE A 349 20.36 -23.95 17.53
CA PHE A 349 19.96 -23.54 18.88
C PHE A 349 20.88 -24.06 19.99
N ALA A 350 21.52 -25.23 19.80
CA ALA A 350 22.46 -25.77 20.79
C ALA A 350 23.77 -24.97 20.87
N ALA A 351 24.20 -24.31 19.78
CA ALA A 351 25.38 -23.45 19.81
C ALA A 351 25.16 -22.15 20.63
N LEU A 352 23.93 -21.63 20.62
CA LEU A 352 23.54 -20.47 21.43
C LEU A 352 23.48 -20.79 22.93
N PHE A 353 22.98 -21.98 23.31
CA PHE A 353 22.95 -22.40 24.73
C PHE A 353 24.32 -22.84 25.28
N VAL A 354 25.20 -23.41 24.43
CA VAL A 354 26.54 -23.83 24.88
C VAL A 354 27.48 -22.62 25.08
N CYS A 355 27.34 -21.55 24.30
CA CYS A 355 28.09 -20.31 24.52
C CYS A 355 27.69 -19.59 25.82
N ALA A 356 26.41 -19.62 26.20
CA ALA A 356 25.95 -19.07 27.47
C ALA A 356 26.53 -19.84 28.68
N THR A 357 26.69 -21.16 28.57
CA THR A 357 27.20 -22.01 29.66
C THR A 357 28.72 -21.87 29.86
N LEU A 358 29.49 -21.68 28.78
CA LEU A 358 30.94 -21.45 28.86
C LEU A 358 31.31 -20.06 29.41
N CYS A 359 30.49 -19.03 29.16
CA CYS A 359 30.70 -17.68 29.71
C CYS A 359 30.42 -17.59 31.21
N ILE A 360 29.44 -18.35 31.72
CA ILE A 360 29.10 -18.38 33.16
C ILE A 360 30.19 -19.12 33.97
N VAL A 361 30.75 -20.21 33.44
CA VAL A 361 31.83 -20.96 34.11
C VAL A 361 33.18 -20.24 34.01
N GLY A 362 33.47 -19.57 32.89
CA GLY A 362 34.69 -18.77 32.70
C GLY A 362 34.73 -17.49 33.54
N GLY A 363 33.58 -16.83 33.74
CA GLY A 363 33.45 -15.61 34.56
C GLY A 363 33.60 -15.87 36.06
N ALA A 364 33.06 -16.97 36.57
CA ALA A 364 33.15 -17.34 37.98
C ALA A 364 34.58 -17.74 38.42
N ALA A 365 35.36 -18.35 37.52
CA ALA A 365 36.76 -18.70 37.80
C ALA A 365 37.70 -17.48 37.85
N ARG A 366 37.37 -16.39 37.14
CA ARG A 366 38.23 -15.19 37.06
C ARG A 366 37.99 -14.18 38.20
N MET A 367 36.81 -14.17 38.82
CA MET A 367 36.53 -13.27 39.96
C MET A 367 36.99 -13.78 41.33
N ARG A 368 37.35 -15.07 41.46
CA ARG A 368 37.86 -15.63 42.74
C ARG A 368 39.37 -15.47 42.97
N ARG A 369 40.14 -14.95 41.99
CA ARG A 369 41.60 -14.74 42.09
C ARG A 369 42.05 -13.29 42.33
N ARG A 370 41.14 -12.34 42.58
CA ARG A 370 41.48 -10.93 42.87
C ARG A 370 41.05 -10.43 44.27
N ARG A 371 40.83 -11.36 45.21
CA ARG A 371 40.78 -11.04 46.65
C ARG A 371 41.61 -12.04 47.42
N GLN A 372 42.93 -11.87 47.35
CA GLN A 372 43.89 -12.16 48.41
C GLN A 372 45.09 -11.24 48.18
#